data_AF-A0A7W1IAJ1-F1
#
_entry.id   AF-A0A7W1IAJ1-F1
#
_cell.length_a   1.000
_cell.length_b   1.000
_cell.length_c   1.000
_cell.angle_alpha   90.00
_cell.angle_beta   90.00
_cell.angle_gamma   90.00
#
_symmetry.space_group_name_H-M   'P 1'
#
loop_
_entity.id
_entity.type
_entity.pdbx_description
1 polymer ?
#
loop_
_entity_poly.entity_id
_entity_poly.type
_entity_poly.pdbx_seq_one_letter_code
_entity_poly.pdbx_strand_id
1 'polypeptide(L)'
;GIVFVADSQVERMEANVESMQNLYDNMAEYGYDLTRIPFVVQYNKRDLPNAGSIKDLQSALNPGWEVAEAAMQHVAPDPYHAGENLVDQLPTGEWVERAPYFEAVAINGEGVFDTLKAVSKRVLKALA
;
A
#
# COMPACT_ATOMS: atom_id res chain seq x y z
N GLY A 1 -9.93 3.69 8.26
CA GLY A 1 -9.04 3.08 7.26
C GLY A 1 -8.75 4.10 6.20
N ILE A 2 -7.59 4.02 5.57
CA ILE A 2 -7.07 4.98 4.60
C ILE A 2 -6.80 4.21 3.30
N VAL A 3 -7.12 4.85 2.18
CA VAL A 3 -6.72 4.40 0.85
C VAL A 3 -5.83 5.50 0.27
N PHE A 4 -4.60 5.16 -0.06
CA PHE A 4 -3.72 6.07 -0.80
C PHE A 4 -3.89 5.84 -2.31
N VAL A 5 -4.34 6.85 -3.04
CA VAL A 5 -4.55 6.76 -4.48
C VAL A 5 -3.39 7.43 -5.20
N ALA A 6 -2.53 6.62 -5.82
CA ALA A 6 -1.40 7.07 -6.61
C ALA A 6 -1.79 7.23 -8.09
N ASP A 7 -1.32 8.29 -8.72
CA ASP A 7 -1.39 8.43 -10.18
C ASP A 7 -0.23 7.64 -10.80
N SER A 8 -0.52 6.63 -11.62
CA SER A 8 0.51 5.72 -12.13
C SER A 8 1.44 6.34 -13.17
N GLN A 9 1.16 7.54 -13.67
CA GLN A 9 2.01 8.20 -14.68
C GLN A 9 3.40 8.49 -14.12
N VAL A 10 4.45 8.21 -14.90
CA VAL A 10 5.85 8.41 -14.49
C VAL A 10 6.11 9.86 -14.04
N GLU A 11 5.51 10.84 -14.73
CA GLU A 11 5.64 12.27 -14.43
C GLU A 11 4.97 12.68 -13.11
N ARG A 12 4.13 11.81 -12.53
CA ARG A 12 3.46 12.03 -11.25
C ARG A 12 4.13 11.33 -10.09
N MET A 13 5.21 10.59 -10.33
CA MET A 13 5.91 9.84 -9.29
C MET A 13 6.40 10.73 -8.14
N GLU A 14 7.08 11.86 -8.44
CA GLU A 14 7.57 12.78 -7.41
C GLU A 14 6.43 13.32 -6.55
N ALA A 15 5.32 13.72 -7.19
CA ALA A 15 4.14 14.20 -6.49
C ALA A 15 3.47 13.11 -5.63
N ASN A 16 3.47 11.85 -6.07
CA ASN A 16 2.98 10.74 -5.26
C ASN A 16 3.87 10.52 -4.02
N VAL A 17 5.20 10.56 -4.18
CA VAL A 17 6.14 10.39 -3.06
C VAL A 17 5.97 11.53 -2.06
N GLU A 18 5.89 12.77 -2.53
CA GLU A 18 5.62 13.93 -1.69
C GLU A 18 4.28 13.78 -0.96
N SER A 19 3.22 13.39 -1.67
CA SER A 19 1.90 13.16 -1.06
C SER A 19 1.90 12.03 -0.02
N MET A 20 2.69 10.98 -0.22
CA MET A 20 2.83 9.89 0.75
C MET A 20 3.60 10.35 1.99
N GLN A 21 4.67 11.13 1.82
CA GLN A 21 5.40 11.74 2.94
C GLN A 21 4.50 12.66 3.76
N ASN A 22 3.70 13.51 3.09
CA ASN A 22 2.73 14.37 3.74
C ASN A 22 1.70 13.53 4.54
N LEU A 23 1.28 12.37 4.03
CA LEU A 23 0.41 11.46 4.77
C LEU A 23 1.11 10.94 6.04
N TYR A 24 2.37 10.50 5.94
CA TYR A 24 3.15 10.05 7.10
C TYR A 24 3.31 11.16 8.16
N ASP A 25 3.67 12.36 7.73
CA ASP A 25 3.88 13.51 8.61
C ASP A 25 2.59 13.91 9.34
N ASN A 26 1.46 13.98 8.60
CA ASN A 26 0.16 14.26 9.18
C ASN A 26 -0.24 13.19 10.22
N MET A 27 -0.04 11.91 9.92
CA MET A 27 -0.38 10.84 10.87
C MET A 27 0.48 10.94 12.14
N ALA A 28 1.78 11.16 12.00
CA ALA A 28 2.69 11.33 13.13
C ALA A 28 2.35 12.56 13.99
N GLU A 29 1.96 13.68 13.37
CA GLU A 29 1.54 14.90 14.07
C GLU A 29 0.35 14.66 15.01
N TYR A 30 -0.64 13.87 14.56
CA TYR A 30 -1.80 13.51 15.37
C TYR A 30 -1.57 12.27 16.26
N GLY A 31 -0.34 11.74 16.32
CA GLY A 31 0.02 10.58 17.15
C GLY A 31 -0.51 9.24 16.64
N TYR A 32 -0.85 9.15 15.35
CA TYR A 32 -1.29 7.93 14.71
C TYR A 32 -0.13 7.20 14.03
N ASP A 33 -0.11 5.88 14.21
CA ASP A 33 0.83 4.98 13.55
C ASP A 33 0.14 4.32 12.35
N LEU A 34 0.72 4.50 11.16
CA LEU A 34 0.19 3.96 9.91
C LEU A 34 0.19 2.42 9.89
N THR A 35 1.07 1.76 10.66
CA THR A 35 1.09 0.29 10.81
C THR A 35 -0.14 -0.22 11.57
N ARG A 36 -0.79 0.63 12.37
CA ARG A 36 -1.96 0.29 13.18
C ARG A 36 -3.27 0.68 12.51
N ILE A 37 -3.23 1.49 11.47
CA ILE A 37 -4.41 1.92 10.73
C ILE A 37 -4.60 1.01 9.51
N PRO A 38 -5.82 0.51 9.26
CA PRO A 38 -6.15 -0.16 8.01
C PRO A 38 -5.75 0.70 6.79
N PHE A 39 -4.72 0.28 6.07
CA PHE A 39 -4.14 1.02 4.94
C PHE A 39 -4.09 0.14 3.68
N VAL A 40 -4.37 0.74 2.52
CA VAL A 40 -4.35 0.12 1.20
C VAL A 40 -3.84 1.14 0.18
N VAL A 41 -3.06 0.68 -0.80
CA VAL A 41 -2.60 1.51 -1.92
C VAL A 41 -3.42 1.21 -3.18
N GLN A 42 -3.76 2.22 -3.95
CA GLN A 42 -4.38 2.07 -5.26
C GLN A 42 -3.52 2.76 -6.31
N TYR A 43 -3.03 2.01 -7.29
CA TYR A 43 -2.33 2.54 -8.46
C TYR A 43 -3.35 2.80 -9.56
N ASN A 44 -3.80 4.05 -9.65
CA ASN A 44 -4.85 4.47 -10.58
C ASN A 44 -4.28 4.95 -11.92
N LYS A 45 -5.14 5.02 -12.94
CA LYS A 45 -4.80 5.42 -14.32
C LYS A 45 -3.89 4.43 -15.04
N ARG A 46 -4.09 3.13 -14.80
CA ARG A 46 -3.32 2.04 -15.41
C ARG A 46 -3.52 1.89 -16.92
N ASP A 47 -4.53 2.55 -17.46
CA ASP A 47 -4.84 2.64 -18.89
C ASP A 47 -3.89 3.55 -19.68
N LEU A 48 -3.16 4.44 -19.00
CA LEU A 48 -2.33 5.44 -19.67
C LEU A 48 -1.01 4.84 -20.18
N PRO A 49 -0.55 5.23 -21.38
CA PRO A 49 0.65 4.66 -22.01
C PRO A 49 1.96 5.01 -21.29
N ASN A 50 1.96 6.09 -20.51
CA ASN A 50 3.06 6.55 -19.66
C ASN A 50 2.93 6.06 -18.21
N ALA A 51 2.07 5.07 -17.93
CA ALA A 51 1.98 4.47 -16.61
C ALA A 51 3.28 3.69 -16.29
N GLY A 52 3.89 3.98 -15.15
CA GLY A 52 5.07 3.27 -14.65
C GLY A 52 4.77 1.80 -14.34
N SER A 53 5.80 0.97 -14.20
CA SER A 53 5.60 -0.43 -13.83
C SER A 53 5.10 -0.53 -12.38
N ILE A 54 4.28 -1.54 -12.07
CA ILE A 54 3.82 -1.80 -10.70
C ILE A 54 4.99 -2.02 -9.76
N LYS A 55 6.04 -2.69 -10.24
CA LYS A 55 7.26 -2.89 -9.47
C LYS A 55 7.89 -1.56 -9.04
N ASP A 56 8.05 -0.61 -9.95
CA ASP A 56 8.66 0.68 -9.64
C ASP A 56 7.77 1.51 -8.70
N LEU A 57 6.45 1.51 -8.94
CA LEU A 57 5.46 2.17 -8.08
C LEU A 57 5.44 1.57 -6.66
N GLN A 58 5.52 0.25 -6.53
CA GLN A 58 5.63 -0.45 -5.25
C GLN A 58 6.94 -0.11 -4.54
N SER A 59 8.08 -0.14 -5.24
CA SER A 59 9.36 0.22 -4.64
C SER A 59 9.41 1.68 -4.15
N ALA A 60 8.74 2.59 -4.85
CA ALA A 60 8.73 4.01 -4.48
C ALA A 60 7.70 4.35 -3.38
N LEU A 61 6.50 3.77 -3.43
CA LEU A 61 5.37 4.20 -2.60
C LEU A 61 4.99 3.19 -1.51
N ASN A 62 5.38 1.93 -1.67
CA ASN A 62 5.07 0.85 -0.73
C ASN A 62 6.30 -0.04 -0.46
N PRO A 63 7.45 0.54 -0.05
CA PRO A 63 8.68 -0.22 0.20
C PRO A 63 8.52 -1.22 1.36
N GLY A 64 7.57 -0.94 2.25
CA GLY A 64 7.29 -1.68 3.48
C GLY A 64 7.76 -0.92 4.71
N TRP A 65 7.10 -1.15 5.83
CA TRP A 65 7.50 -0.65 7.15
C TRP A 65 8.12 -1.78 7.97
N GLU A 66 9.06 -1.44 8.84
CA GLU A 66 9.73 -2.40 9.70
C GLU A 66 8.74 -3.07 10.68
N VAL A 67 8.82 -4.40 10.79
CA VAL A 67 8.05 -5.19 11.74
C VAL A 67 8.91 -5.45 12.99
N ALA A 68 8.82 -4.53 13.95
CA ALA A 68 9.61 -4.60 15.19
C ALA A 68 9.14 -5.70 16.16
N GLU A 69 7.85 -6.02 16.16
CA GLU A 69 7.27 -7.01 17.08
C GLU A 69 7.59 -8.44 16.62
N ALA A 70 8.41 -9.17 17.37
CA ALA A 70 8.82 -10.54 17.05
C ALA A 70 7.64 -11.51 16.82
N ALA A 71 6.48 -11.26 17.47
CA ALA A 71 5.27 -12.07 17.26
C ALA A 71 4.66 -11.89 15.85
N MET A 72 4.93 -10.77 15.19
CA MET A 72 4.46 -10.46 13.84
C MET A 72 5.50 -10.81 12.76
N GLN A 73 6.74 -11.15 13.15
CA GLN A 73 7.82 -11.54 12.24
C GLN A 73 7.62 -12.96 11.70
N HIS A 74 6.72 -13.09 10.73
CA HIS A 74 6.47 -14.34 10.01
C HIS A 74 6.08 -14.03 8.57
N VAL A 75 6.33 -14.98 7.67
CA VAL A 75 5.90 -14.82 6.27
C VAL A 75 4.38 -14.87 6.22
N ALA A 76 3.77 -13.78 5.74
CA ALA A 76 2.34 -13.68 5.54
C ALA A 76 2.04 -13.51 4.04
N PRO A 77 1.44 -14.53 3.38
CA PRO A 77 1.09 -14.43 1.96
C PRO A 77 0.12 -13.29 1.68
N ASP A 78 0.26 -12.65 0.52
CA ASP A 78 -0.74 -11.70 0.04
C ASP A 78 -1.98 -12.46 -0.46
N PRO A 79 -3.16 -12.27 0.17
CA PRO A 79 -4.37 -12.93 -0.28
C PRO A 79 -4.89 -12.42 -1.64
N TYR A 80 -4.36 -11.30 -2.15
CA TYR A 80 -4.76 -10.67 -3.41
C TYR A 80 -3.79 -10.94 -4.55
N HIS A 81 -2.51 -11.21 -4.27
CA HIS A 81 -1.48 -11.46 -5.28
C HIS A 81 -0.79 -12.81 -5.04
N ALA A 82 -1.09 -13.78 -5.91
CA ALA A 82 -0.55 -15.13 -5.79
C ALA A 82 0.98 -15.13 -5.96
N GLY A 83 1.68 -15.64 -4.96
CA GLY A 83 3.15 -15.72 -4.96
C GLY A 83 3.84 -14.50 -4.36
N GLU A 84 3.08 -13.50 -3.91
CA GLU A 84 3.60 -12.36 -3.14
C GLU A 84 3.29 -12.51 -1.65
N ASN A 85 4.03 -11.77 -0.82
CA ASN A 85 3.85 -11.73 0.62
C ASN A 85 3.61 -10.30 1.07
N LEU A 86 2.66 -10.11 1.99
CA LEU A 86 2.46 -8.84 2.69
C LEU A 86 3.51 -8.66 3.79
N VAL A 87 3.93 -9.74 4.43
CA VAL A 87 5.03 -9.73 5.40
C VAL A 87 6.10 -10.67 4.92
N ASP A 88 7.31 -10.16 4.75
CA ASP A 88 8.48 -10.94 4.38
C ASP A 88 9.77 -10.43 5.05
N GLN A 89 10.81 -11.25 4.96
CA GLN A 89 12.13 -10.88 5.44
C GLN A 89 12.99 -10.47 4.23
N LEU A 90 13.54 -9.26 4.28
CA LEU A 90 14.48 -8.77 3.30
C LEU A 90 15.80 -9.56 3.36
N PRO A 91 16.61 -9.57 2.28
CA PRO A 91 17.94 -10.19 2.29
C PRO A 91 18.88 -9.63 3.37
N THR A 92 18.62 -8.41 3.85
CA THR A 92 19.33 -7.75 4.95
C THR A 92 18.99 -8.33 6.32
N GLY A 93 17.94 -9.15 6.43
CA GLY A 93 17.45 -9.76 7.67
C GLY A 93 16.32 -8.98 8.33
N GLU A 94 16.01 -7.77 7.86
CA GLU A 94 14.90 -6.95 8.35
C GLU A 94 13.56 -7.53 7.93
N TRP A 95 12.59 -7.56 8.84
CA TRP A 95 11.22 -7.93 8.54
C TRP A 95 10.44 -6.70 8.13
N VAL A 96 9.73 -6.78 7.01
CA VAL A 96 8.92 -5.68 6.50
C VAL A 96 7.50 -6.14 6.23
N GLU A 97 6.55 -5.25 6.50
CA GLU A 97 5.16 -5.40 6.09
C GLU A 97 4.82 -4.34 5.05
N ARG A 98 4.15 -4.75 3.98
CA ARG A 98 3.63 -3.89 2.92
C ARG A 98 2.12 -3.77 3.00
N ALA A 99 1.61 -2.63 2.56
CA ALA A 99 0.17 -2.46 2.36
C ALA A 99 -0.29 -3.34 1.18
N PRO A 100 -1.50 -3.93 1.22
CA PRO A 100 -2.12 -4.46 0.01
C PRO A 100 -2.28 -3.34 -1.00
N TYR A 101 -2.11 -3.68 -2.27
CA TYR A 101 -2.28 -2.74 -3.37
C TYR A 101 -3.31 -3.25 -4.38
N PHE A 102 -3.82 -2.34 -5.21
CA PHE A 102 -4.69 -2.69 -6.33
C PHE A 102 -4.41 -1.79 -7.52
N GLU A 103 -4.37 -2.38 -8.70
CA GLU A 103 -4.40 -1.65 -9.97
C GLU A 103 -5.81 -1.12 -10.24
N ALA A 104 -5.93 0.10 -10.76
CA ALA A 104 -7.23 0.72 -11.04
C ALA A 104 -7.26 1.58 -12.30
N VAL A 105 -8.42 1.58 -12.94
CA VAL A 105 -8.85 2.57 -13.94
C VAL A 105 -10.17 3.13 -13.44
N ALA A 106 -10.09 4.12 -12.54
CA ALA A 106 -11.25 4.58 -11.77
C ALA A 106 -12.41 5.08 -12.64
N ILE A 107 -12.12 5.65 -13.83
CA ILE A 107 -13.14 6.13 -14.77
C ILE A 107 -14.01 4.99 -15.35
N ASN A 108 -13.49 3.76 -15.35
CA ASN A 108 -14.19 2.56 -15.81
C ASN A 108 -14.70 1.70 -14.64
N GLY A 109 -14.41 2.09 -13.39
CA GLY A 109 -14.74 1.35 -12.18
C GLY A 109 -13.83 0.16 -11.86
N GLU A 110 -12.82 -0.12 -12.69
CA GLU A 110 -11.86 -1.20 -12.47
C GLU A 110 -11.00 -0.95 -11.23
N GLY A 111 -10.83 -1.97 -10.38
CA GLY A 111 -10.04 -1.91 -9.15
C GLY A 111 -10.66 -1.12 -7.98
N VAL A 112 -11.68 -0.29 -8.25
CA VAL A 112 -12.34 0.56 -7.23
C VAL A 112 -13.02 -0.29 -6.17
N PHE A 113 -13.82 -1.28 -6.58
CA PHE A 113 -14.54 -2.13 -5.64
C PHE A 113 -13.61 -3.03 -4.83
N ASP A 114 -12.55 -3.56 -5.45
CA ASP A 114 -11.57 -4.41 -4.77
C ASP A 114 -10.80 -3.62 -3.70
N THR A 115 -10.37 -2.41 -4.03
CA THR A 115 -9.73 -1.49 -3.08
C THR A 115 -10.64 -1.21 -1.87
N LEU A 116 -11.91 -0.85 -2.12
CA LEU A 116 -12.88 -0.56 -1.07
C LEU A 116 -13.16 -1.80 -0.19
N LYS A 117 -13.32 -2.97 -0.82
CA LYS A 117 -13.57 -4.23 -0.13
C LYS A 117 -12.38 -4.61 0.75
N ALA A 118 -11.16 -4.42 0.28
CA ALA A 118 -9.94 -4.71 1.03
C ALA A 118 -9.79 -3.82 2.26
N VAL A 119 -9.92 -2.50 2.10
CA VAL A 119 -9.82 -1.56 3.24
C VAL A 119 -10.96 -1.79 4.24
N SER A 120 -12.19 -2.05 3.77
CA SER A 120 -13.34 -2.33 4.64
C SER A 120 -13.14 -3.59 5.47
N LYS A 121 -12.65 -4.67 4.85
CA LYS A 121 -12.30 -5.91 5.57
C LYS A 121 -11.24 -5.67 6.64
N ARG A 122 -10.21 -4.87 6.35
CA ARG A 122 -9.17 -4.53 7.33
C ARG A 122 -9.73 -3.70 8.48
N VAL A 123 -10.60 -2.73 8.21
CA VAL A 123 -11.31 -1.96 9.25
C VAL A 123 -12.14 -2.88 10.13
N LEU A 124 -12.93 -3.78 9.56
CA LEU A 124 -13.76 -4.71 10.34
C LEU A 124 -12.90 -5.65 11.21
N LYS A 125 -11.75 -6.10 10.70
CA LYS A 125 -10.80 -6.92 11.49
C LYS A 125 -10.15 -6.14 12.63
N ALA A 126 -9.88 -4.85 12.46
CA ALA A 126 -9.27 -4.03 13.50
C ALA A 126 -10.26 -3.64 14.63
N LEU A 127 -11.57 -3.78 14.39
CA LEU A 127 -12.63 -3.50 15.37
C LEU A 127 -13.10 -4.73 16.15
N ALA A 128 -12.72 -5.94 15.69
CA ALA A 128 -13.11 -7.22 16.29
C ALA A 128 -12.06 -7.70 17.29
#